data_AF-A0A077WDS0-F1
#
_entry.id   AF-A0A077WDS0-F1
#
_cell.length_a   1.000
_cell.length_b   1.000
_cell.length_c   1.000
_cell.angle_alpha   90.00
_cell.angle_beta   90.00
_cell.angle_gamma   90.00
#
_symmetry.space_group_name_H-M   'P 1'
#
loop_
_entity.id
_entity.type
_entity.pdbx_description
1 polymer ?
#
loop_
_entity_poly.entity_id
_entity_poly.type
_entity_poly.pdbx_seq_one_letter_code
_entity_poly.pdbx_strand_id
1 'polypeptide(L)'
;MHNTKQLQYKLLLVGHRAPIAALCVIKGGQRANDLTATSDDILVSASEDGEIAQWNASDGRCLGVNAKGFLGVPTDLKLFSQVRFLLVHHTQLNAYIVD
;
A
#
# COMPACT_ATOMS: atom_id res chain seq x y z
N MET A 1 26.51 4.45 -27.29
CA MET A 1 25.04 4.32 -27.27
C MET A 1 24.58 4.53 -25.84
N HIS A 2 23.86 5.62 -25.56
CA HIS A 2 23.41 5.96 -24.21
C HIS A 2 22.10 5.22 -23.95
N ASN A 3 22.11 4.25 -23.03
CA ASN A 3 20.91 3.55 -22.57
C ASN A 3 20.12 4.48 -21.65
N THR A 4 19.18 5.24 -22.21
CA THR A 4 18.30 6.11 -21.44
C THR A 4 17.19 5.25 -20.83
N LYS A 5 17.28 4.96 -19.53
CA LYS A 5 16.17 4.33 -18.79
C LYS A 5 14.95 5.24 -18.87
N GLN A 6 13.90 4.77 -19.55
CA GLN A 6 12.62 5.47 -19.63
C GLN A 6 11.65 4.86 -18.62
N LEU A 7 10.93 5.72 -17.89
CA LEU A 7 9.83 5.30 -17.04
C LEU A 7 8.67 4.84 -17.92
N GLN A 8 8.19 3.62 -17.67
CA GLN A 8 6.99 3.07 -18.30
C GLN A 8 6.01 2.68 -17.19
N TYR A 9 4.73 2.96 -17.40
CA TYR A 9 3.70 2.43 -16.52
C TYR A 9 3.64 0.91 -16.71
N LYS A 10 3.46 0.17 -15.62
CA LYS A 10 3.39 -1.30 -15.67
C LYS A 10 1.97 -1.81 -15.48
N LEU A 11 1.22 -1.19 -14.57
CA LEU A 11 -0.10 -1.66 -14.13
C LEU A 11 -1.04 -0.47 -13.93
N LEU A 12 -2.33 -0.70 -14.21
CA LEU A 12 -3.43 0.17 -13.81
C LEU A 12 -4.30 -0.61 -12.83
N LEU A 13 -4.40 -0.15 -11.59
CA LEU A 13 -5.15 -0.81 -10.54
C LEU A 13 -6.48 -0.07 -10.34
N VAL A 14 -7.60 -0.78 -10.52
CA VAL A 14 -8.95 -0.20 -10.47
C VAL A 14 -9.73 -0.87 -9.34
N GLY A 15 -10.32 -0.08 -8.44
CA GLY A 15 -11.17 -0.62 -7.37
C GLY A 15 -11.75 0.41 -6.40
N HIS A 16 -10.96 1.44 -6.05
CA HIS A 16 -11.41 2.50 -5.14
C HIS A 16 -12.62 3.27 -5.68
N ARG A 17 -13.55 3.61 -4.78
CA ARG A 17 -14.77 4.38 -5.10
C ARG A 17 -14.64 5.87 -4.82
N ALA A 18 -13.57 6.26 -4.13
CA ALA A 18 -13.21 7.62 -3.81
C ALA A 18 -11.77 7.93 -4.27
N PRO A 19 -11.35 9.20 -4.32
CA PRO A 19 -9.98 9.56 -4.63
C PRO A 19 -8.98 8.86 -3.70
N ILE A 20 -7.84 8.47 -4.26
CA ILE A 20 -6.73 7.89 -3.49
C ILE A 20 -5.96 9.03 -2.85
N ALA A 21 -5.86 9.01 -1.53
CA ALA A 21 -5.22 10.07 -0.75
C ALA A 21 -3.81 9.67 -0.28
N ALA A 22 -3.52 8.37 -0.15
CA ALA A 22 -2.20 7.89 0.25
C ALA A 22 -1.84 6.53 -0.39
N LEU A 23 -0.54 6.29 -0.58
CA LEU A 23 0.03 5.06 -1.12
C LEU A 23 1.34 4.70 -0.40
N CYS A 24 1.59 3.41 -0.15
CA CYS A 24 2.90 2.92 0.28
C CYS A 24 3.20 1.52 -0.27
N VAL A 25 4.48 1.14 -0.34
CA VAL A 25 4.91 -0.19 -0.81
C VAL A 25 5.58 -0.93 0.33
N ILE A 26 5.07 -2.11 0.66
CA ILE A 26 5.71 -3.09 1.54
C ILE A 26 6.61 -3.95 0.68
N LYS A 27 7.89 -3.96 1.02
CA LYS A 27 8.84 -4.83 0.36
C LYS A 27 8.70 -6.26 0.85
N GLY A 28 8.51 -7.17 -0.10
CA GLY A 28 8.52 -8.58 0.19
C GLY A 28 9.87 -9.01 0.77
N GLY A 29 9.84 -9.68 1.92
CA GLY A 29 11.04 -10.22 2.55
C GLY A 29 11.37 -11.63 2.06
N GLN A 30 12.62 -12.05 2.24
CA GLN A 30 12.95 -13.47 2.29
C GLN A 30 12.44 -14.03 3.62
N ARG A 31 11.59 -15.07 3.61
CA ARG A 31 11.34 -15.80 4.86
C ARG A 31 12.65 -16.47 5.26
N ALA A 32 13.09 -16.28 6.49
CA ALA A 32 14.40 -16.70 7.00
C ALA A 32 14.73 -18.21 6.86
N ASN A 33 13.76 -19.04 6.45
CA ASN A 33 13.92 -20.48 6.26
C ASN A 33 13.60 -20.98 4.83
N ASP A 34 13.34 -20.08 3.88
CA ASP A 34 13.03 -20.48 2.52
C ASP A 34 13.73 -19.55 1.52
N LEU A 35 14.89 -19.99 1.05
CA LEU A 35 15.71 -19.30 0.04
C LEU A 35 15.02 -19.19 -1.33
N THR A 36 13.83 -19.82 -1.49
CA THR A 36 13.06 -19.83 -2.74
C THR A 36 11.76 -19.04 -2.64
N ALA A 37 11.23 -18.80 -1.44
CA ALA A 37 10.03 -17.99 -1.24
C ALA A 37 10.38 -16.50 -1.11
N THR A 38 10.55 -15.85 -2.25
CA THR A 38 10.38 -14.38 -2.32
C THR A 38 8.89 -14.10 -2.15
N SER A 39 8.45 -13.48 -1.05
CA SER A 39 7.11 -12.91 -1.04
C SER A 39 7.07 -11.72 -2.01
N ASP A 40 6.02 -11.59 -2.81
CA ASP A 40 5.87 -10.43 -3.69
C ASP A 40 5.76 -9.13 -2.87
N ASP A 41 6.19 -8.01 -3.47
CA ASP A 41 5.94 -6.67 -2.95
C ASP A 41 4.44 -6.41 -2.88
N ILE A 42 3.99 -5.75 -1.81
CA ILE A 42 2.58 -5.36 -1.64
C ILE A 42 2.48 -3.85 -1.76
N LEU A 43 1.64 -3.36 -2.67
CA LEU A 43 1.22 -1.97 -2.70
C LEU A 43 0.00 -1.82 -1.79
N VAL A 44 0.01 -0.80 -0.93
CA VAL A 44 -1.13 -0.41 -0.11
C VAL A 44 -1.59 0.97 -0.54
N SER A 45 -2.90 1.12 -0.63
CA SER A 45 -3.56 2.37 -1.01
C SER A 45 -4.67 2.69 -0.03
N ALA A 46 -4.84 3.96 0.29
CA ALA A 46 -5.94 4.44 1.11
C ALA A 46 -6.68 5.58 0.40
N SER A 47 -8.00 5.53 0.46
CA SER A 47 -8.91 6.49 -0.17
C SER A 47 -9.50 7.47 0.84
N GLU A 48 -10.05 8.58 0.33
CA GLU A 48 -10.66 9.63 1.15
C GLU A 48 -11.88 9.17 1.97
N ASP A 49 -12.55 8.08 1.57
CA ASP A 49 -13.65 7.48 2.32
C ASP A 49 -13.20 6.51 3.42
N GLY A 50 -11.90 6.37 3.64
CA GLY A 50 -11.30 5.54 4.69
C GLY A 50 -11.13 4.06 4.31
N GLU A 51 -11.40 3.69 3.06
CA GLU A 51 -11.07 2.36 2.54
C GLU A 51 -9.55 2.19 2.36
N ILE A 52 -9.05 1.01 2.73
CA ILE A 52 -7.67 0.59 2.49
C ILE A 52 -7.69 -0.65 1.61
N ALA A 53 -6.92 -0.65 0.53
CA ALA A 53 -6.77 -1.80 -0.36
C ALA A 53 -5.30 -2.23 -0.47
N GLN A 54 -5.08 -3.54 -0.50
CA GLN A 54 -3.79 -4.19 -0.72
C GLN A 54 -3.75 -4.83 -2.10
N TRP A 55 -2.63 -4.66 -2.78
CA TRP A 55 -2.41 -5.15 -4.14
C TRP A 55 -1.08 -5.87 -4.20
N ASN A 56 -1.03 -6.98 -4.94
CA ASN A 56 0.24 -7.53 -5.34
C ASN A 56 0.88 -6.59 -6.38
N ALA A 57 2.07 -6.07 -6.09
CA ALA A 57 2.76 -5.12 -6.96
C ALA A 57 3.35 -5.78 -8.23
N SER A 58 3.47 -7.11 -8.25
CA SER A 58 4.03 -7.84 -9.39
C SER A 58 3.01 -7.96 -10.53
N ASP A 59 1.77 -8.32 -10.20
CA ASP A 59 0.68 -8.69 -11.13
C ASP A 59 -0.58 -7.80 -11.04
N GLY A 60 -0.66 -6.92 -10.03
CA GLY A 60 -1.78 -6.00 -9.84
C GLY A 60 -3.04 -6.60 -9.22
N ARG A 61 -3.00 -7.87 -8.79
CA ARG A 61 -4.15 -8.53 -8.17
C ARG A 61 -4.49 -7.87 -6.83
N CYS A 62 -5.77 -7.55 -6.64
CA CYS A 62 -6.28 -7.15 -5.33
C CYS A 62 -6.17 -8.32 -4.35
N LEU A 63 -5.46 -8.12 -3.24
CA LEU A 63 -5.25 -9.11 -2.19
C LEU A 63 -6.31 -9.00 -1.09
N GLY A 64 -6.80 -7.78 -0.85
CA GLY A 64 -7.81 -7.52 0.17
C GLY A 64 -8.19 -6.05 0.26
N VAL A 65 -9.36 -5.81 0.84
CA VAL A 65 -9.91 -4.47 1.04
C VAL A 65 -10.48 -4.38 2.46
N ASN A 66 -10.22 -3.27 3.15
CA ASN A 66 -10.84 -2.88 4.40
C ASN A 66 -11.57 -1.55 4.21
N ALA A 67 -12.88 -1.60 3.97
CA ALA A 67 -13.72 -0.43 3.72
C ALA A 67 -13.84 0.55 4.91
N LYS A 68 -13.41 0.13 6.11
CA LYS A 68 -13.40 0.97 7.32
C LYS A 68 -12.02 0.92 7.97
N GLY A 69 -10.97 0.87 7.15
CA GLY A 69 -9.60 0.84 7.62
C GLY A 69 -9.18 2.13 8.33
N PHE A 70 -9.88 3.23 8.05
CA PHE A 70 -9.61 4.52 8.66
C PHE A 70 -10.88 5.32 8.95
N LEU A 71 -10.86 6.12 10.01
CA LEU A 71 -11.90 7.10 10.32
C LEU A 71 -11.44 8.48 9.85
N GLY A 72 -12.03 8.98 8.77
CA GLY A 72 -11.71 10.28 8.17
C GLY A 72 -10.92 10.15 6.87
N VAL A 73 -10.27 11.23 6.45
CA VAL A 73 -9.50 11.28 5.20
C VAL A 73 -8.02 11.01 5.51
N PRO A 74 -7.44 9.89 5.06
CA PRO A 74 -6.02 9.61 5.29
C PRO A 74 -5.16 10.60 4.51
N THR A 75 -4.12 11.16 5.15
CA THR A 75 -3.21 12.11 4.48
C THR A 75 -1.82 11.54 4.22
N ASP A 76 -1.47 10.45 4.91
CA ASP A 76 -0.19 9.77 4.77
C ASP A 76 -0.32 8.30 5.23
N LEU A 77 0.48 7.42 4.62
CA LEU A 77 0.59 6.00 4.92
C LEU A 77 2.06 5.67 5.21
N LYS A 78 2.38 5.39 6.48
CA LYS A 78 3.74 4.98 6.89
C LYS A 78 3.77 3.55 7.37
N LEU A 79 4.80 2.83 6.98
CA LEU A 79 5.05 1.48 7.48
C LEU A 79 5.73 1.55 8.85
N PHE A 80 5.18 0.82 9.82
CA PHE A 80 5.74 0.64 11.15
C PHE A 80 6.02 -0.85 11.36
N SER A 81 7.23 -1.28 10.97
CA SER A 81 7.66 -2.69 10.87
C SER A 81 6.91 -3.50 9.80
N GLN A 82 7.42 -4.71 9.52
CA GLN A 82 7.03 -5.59 8.39
C GLN A 82 5.52 -5.93 8.29
N VAL A 83 4.70 -5.61 9.29
CA VAL A 83 3.32 -6.10 9.41
C VAL A 83 2.31 -5.02 9.79
N ARG A 84 2.72 -3.78 10.14
CA ARG A 84 1.79 -2.75 10.65
C ARG A 84 1.94 -1.42 9.94
N PHE A 85 0.80 -0.72 9.80
CA PHE A 85 0.72 0.58 9.15
C PHE A 85 0.35 1.65 10.18
N LEU A 86 0.87 2.85 9.96
CA LEU A 86 0.50 4.07 10.63
C LEU A 86 -0.19 4.97 9.62
N LEU A 87 -1.46 5.28 9.87
CA LEU A 87 -2.20 6.30 9.13
C LEU A 87 -2.20 7.61 9.92
N VAL A 88 -1.96 8.72 9.22
CA VAL A 88 -1.92 10.07 9.83
C VAL A 88 -3.07 10.92 9.28
N HIS A 89 -3.80 11.58 10.18
CA HIS A 89 -4.79 12.61 9.89
C HIS A 89 -4.31 13.99 10.37
N HIS A 90 -4.57 15.04 9.58
CA HIS A 90 -4.00 16.37 9.81
C HIS A 90 -4.75 17.24 10.84
N THR A 91 -5.99 16.93 11.26
CA THR A 91 -6.74 17.84 12.16
C THR A 91 -6.72 17.46 13.63
N GLN A 92 -6.37 16.22 13.96
CA GLN A 92 -5.90 15.76 15.27
C GLN A 92 -4.91 14.62 14.96
N LEU A 93 -3.70 14.68 15.51
CA LEU A 93 -2.64 13.68 15.31
C LEU A 93 -3.04 12.33 15.93
N ASN A 94 -4.05 11.67 15.37
CA ASN A 94 -4.44 10.33 15.75
C ASN A 94 -3.74 9.37 14.80
N ALA A 95 -2.80 8.63 15.38
CA ALA A 95 -2.13 7.50 14.79
C ALA A 95 -3.00 6.27 14.97
N TYR A 96 -3.46 5.65 13.89
CA TYR A 96 -4.19 4.39 13.95
C TYR A 96 -3.30 3.25 13.44
N ILE A 97 -3.16 2.21 14.25
CA ILE A 97 -2.56 0.94 13.85
C ILE A 97 -3.68 0.10 13.26
N VAL A 98 -3.50 -0.31 12.00
CA VAL A 98 -4.38 -1.27 11.34
C VAL A 98 -3.61 -2.58 11.20
N ASP A 99 -4.21 -3.67 11.70
CA ASP A 99 -3.71 -5.04 11.56
C ASP A 99 -4.13 -5.67 10.22
#